data_AF-D3VQ90-F1
#
_entry.id   AF-D3VQ90-F1
#
_cell.length_a   1.000
_cell.length_b   1.000
_cell.length_c   1.000
_cell.angle_alpha   90.00
_cell.angle_beta   90.00
_cell.angle_gamma   90.00
#
_symmetry.space_group_name_H-M   'P 1'
#
loop_
_entity.id
_entity.type
_entity.pdbx_description
1 polymer ?
#
loop_
_entity_poly.entity_id
_entity_poly.type
_entity_poly.pdbx_seq_one_letter_code
_entity_poly.pdbx_strand_id
1 'polypeptide(L)'
;MKRNKLLLSFGSLSVFSAIPFIAAKCDDTSEKDNKTPINPGNPGETTENQVVKVELGKLGEKTKEELNKLAKDGVTKAQVVTVLKTEKGLENLTESDLAKVEFKDNKLTIEANKESKLVSGTYEYSAQKQTPDAVIDLSKVQLNGETKKLLKAEAKEKPDKTKVLAALKKDDNFAKLTESDFEVLFKDSTLTVKATAGSKVIKGELSISNKTELDNITLTKEIKEKLQTELSKKDFKPEDIVNVLKKLPELKDLDAKDVEIKKESNKLTIAAKSTSAKFTGTLNFVFKVMLNAIMTEDIKKELQSEAKDKPNTSNVVNILKKIPGLVTLKTDDVKVEFGTGKLVISASETSDLIMGTVSIEKNSASIKINLSTYNLDEKTKMSLLESLNEQNDEENDSSKTSVWFTLNSLFKNGLEETDFDLEIDKNNGTITITASKDSKRLEGKFTLSKNPGNAVQNGKVDLSKLKLDESFVKEFLEEFEDGNFASLSAVKLLKKVKELEKITKDDIEKIEAEKDGTTSANGLVQDIYKKVTIKASASSKLISGTLAIEKKVK
;
A
#
# COMPACT_ATOMS: atom_id res chain seq x y z
N MET A 1 23.21 46.66 5.23
CA MET A 1 24.09 46.08 4.18
C MET A 1 24.33 44.61 4.55
N LYS A 2 24.37 43.61 3.66
CA LYS A 2 23.98 43.49 2.23
C LYS A 2 23.06 42.26 2.07
N ARG A 3 22.29 42.16 0.98
CA ARG A 3 21.49 40.98 0.61
C ARG A 3 22.06 40.34 -0.66
N ASN A 4 22.25 39.02 -0.68
CA ASN A 4 22.16 38.18 -1.87
C ASN A 4 20.89 37.33 -1.67
N LYS A 5 19.88 37.22 -2.55
CA LYS A 5 19.77 37.43 -4.01
C LYS A 5 20.63 36.48 -4.86
N LEU A 6 20.07 35.29 -5.10
CA LEU A 6 19.94 34.73 -6.45
C LEU A 6 18.54 34.06 -6.56
N LEU A 7 17.89 34.18 -7.71
CA LEU A 7 16.51 33.72 -7.99
C LEU A 7 16.30 33.71 -9.51
N LEU A 8 15.29 32.97 -10.01
CA LEU A 8 14.87 32.80 -11.43
C LEU A 8 15.79 31.91 -12.29
N SER A 9 15.37 31.26 -13.39
CA SER A 9 14.08 30.65 -13.85
C SER A 9 14.36 29.99 -15.24
N PHE A 10 13.59 29.11 -15.90
CA PHE A 10 12.32 28.34 -15.71
C PHE A 10 12.62 26.86 -16.10
N GLY A 11 11.72 25.87 -16.23
CA GLY A 11 10.26 25.71 -16.08
C GLY A 11 9.91 24.22 -16.28
N SER A 12 8.96 23.65 -15.54
CA SER A 12 7.54 23.46 -15.93
C SER A 12 7.28 22.56 -17.16
N LEU A 13 6.77 21.34 -16.94
CA LEU A 13 5.44 20.89 -17.40
C LEU A 13 5.10 19.46 -16.93
N SER A 14 3.80 19.15 -16.86
CA SER A 14 3.24 17.89 -16.32
C SER A 14 2.52 17.11 -17.42
N VAL A 15 2.59 15.77 -17.42
CA VAL A 15 1.64 14.91 -18.13
C VAL A 15 1.30 13.68 -17.29
N PHE A 16 0.01 13.43 -17.08
CA PHE A 16 -0.54 12.12 -16.72
C PHE A 16 -1.06 11.45 -18.00
N SER A 17 -0.77 10.16 -18.18
CA SER A 17 -1.42 9.29 -19.17
C SER A 17 -1.64 7.91 -18.51
N ALA A 18 -2.85 7.54 -18.08
CA ALA A 18 -4.01 7.20 -18.91
C ALA A 18 -3.77 5.90 -19.70
N ILE A 19 -4.21 4.77 -19.13
CA ILE A 19 -4.18 3.43 -19.74
C ILE A 19 -5.54 3.18 -20.40
N PRO A 20 -5.61 2.90 -21.72
CA PRO A 20 -6.84 2.46 -22.36
C PRO A 20 -7.06 0.95 -22.19
N PHE A 21 -8.30 0.56 -21.87
CA PHE A 21 -8.76 -0.83 -22.04
C PHE A 21 -9.22 -1.05 -23.48
N ILE A 22 -8.79 -2.13 -24.12
CA ILE A 22 -9.41 -2.69 -25.33
C ILE A 22 -9.52 -4.21 -25.16
N ALA A 23 -10.66 -4.78 -25.52
CA ALA A 23 -10.91 -6.22 -25.51
C ALA A 23 -10.72 -6.83 -26.91
N ALA A 24 -10.44 -8.13 -26.97
CA ALA A 24 -10.35 -8.89 -28.22
C ALA A 24 -11.39 -10.02 -28.23
N LYS A 25 -11.99 -10.27 -29.41
CA LYS A 25 -12.73 -11.49 -29.73
C LYS A 25 -11.82 -12.47 -30.49
N CYS A 26 -12.20 -13.74 -30.53
CA CYS A 26 -11.75 -14.71 -31.54
C CYS A 26 -12.38 -14.34 -32.92
N ASP A 27 -11.93 -14.82 -34.09
CA ASP A 27 -11.94 -16.21 -34.55
C ASP A 27 -11.00 -16.50 -35.76
N ASP A 28 -10.38 -17.68 -35.72
CA ASP A 28 -10.06 -18.67 -36.79
C ASP A 28 -9.42 -18.39 -38.18
N THR A 29 -8.51 -19.33 -38.54
CA THR A 29 -8.08 -19.81 -39.89
C THR A 29 -7.24 -18.91 -40.83
N SER A 30 -6.29 -19.43 -41.65
CA SER A 30 -5.61 -20.76 -41.71
C SER A 30 -4.33 -20.76 -42.60
N GLU A 31 -3.49 -21.79 -42.40
CA GLU A 31 -2.45 -22.38 -43.31
C GLU A 31 -1.22 -21.60 -43.85
N LYS A 32 -0.05 -22.12 -43.43
CA LYS A 32 1.18 -22.47 -44.20
C LYS A 32 2.28 -21.43 -44.52
N ASP A 33 3.42 -21.71 -43.91
CA ASP A 33 4.73 -21.04 -43.96
C ASP A 33 5.40 -20.92 -45.34
N ASN A 34 6.22 -19.86 -45.50
CA ASN A 34 7.68 -20.07 -45.46
C ASN A 34 8.51 -18.79 -45.18
N LYS A 35 9.53 -18.97 -44.32
CA LYS A 35 10.65 -18.06 -43.98
C LYS A 35 10.34 -16.81 -43.13
N THR A 36 10.89 -16.86 -41.91
CA THR A 36 11.16 -15.82 -40.91
C THR A 36 11.38 -14.39 -41.45
N PRO A 37 10.90 -13.33 -40.74
CA PRO A 37 11.34 -13.04 -39.36
C PRO A 37 10.30 -12.39 -38.38
N ILE A 38 10.64 -12.33 -37.06
CA ILE A 38 10.15 -11.37 -36.03
C ILE A 38 8.59 -11.30 -35.83
N ASN A 39 7.95 -11.57 -34.68
CA ASN A 39 8.32 -11.27 -33.28
C ASN A 39 7.67 -12.29 -32.27
N PRO A 40 6.88 -11.94 -31.22
CA PRO A 40 7.35 -11.72 -29.85
C PRO A 40 6.74 -12.64 -28.76
N GLY A 41 7.44 -12.72 -27.61
CA GLY A 41 6.81 -12.73 -26.29
C GLY A 41 6.47 -14.07 -25.61
N ASN A 42 6.81 -14.15 -24.31
CA ASN A 42 6.08 -14.92 -23.31
C ASN A 42 6.21 -14.14 -21.97
N PRO A 43 5.20 -14.11 -21.08
CA PRO A 43 5.13 -13.10 -20.02
C PRO A 43 6.04 -13.44 -18.84
N GLY A 44 6.96 -12.53 -18.52
CA GLY A 44 8.00 -12.79 -17.50
C GLY A 44 8.67 -11.56 -16.87
N GLU A 45 8.25 -10.33 -17.18
CA GLU A 45 8.71 -9.15 -16.42
C GLU A 45 8.00 -9.05 -15.06
N THR A 46 8.31 -10.01 -14.18
CA THR A 46 8.39 -9.68 -12.76
C THR A 46 9.38 -8.53 -12.63
N THR A 47 8.96 -7.42 -12.02
CA THR A 47 9.89 -6.39 -11.54
C THR A 47 11.03 -7.08 -10.79
N GLU A 48 12.27 -6.91 -11.24
CA GLU A 48 13.40 -7.59 -10.62
C GLU A 48 13.43 -7.29 -9.12
N ASN A 49 13.22 -8.32 -8.31
CA ASN A 49 13.61 -8.27 -6.91
C ASN A 49 15.12 -8.03 -6.90
N GLN A 50 15.54 -6.80 -6.62
CA GLN A 50 16.95 -6.48 -6.47
C GLN A 50 17.53 -7.42 -5.42
N VAL A 51 18.37 -8.36 -5.87
CA VAL A 51 19.08 -9.26 -4.96
C VAL A 51 20.05 -8.39 -4.18
N VAL A 52 19.67 -8.05 -2.95
CA VAL A 52 20.42 -7.14 -2.09
C VAL A 52 21.72 -7.81 -1.69
N LYS A 53 22.77 -7.60 -2.49
CA LYS A 53 24.12 -8.10 -2.23
C LYS A 53 24.59 -7.57 -0.88
N VAL A 54 25.19 -8.44 -0.06
CA VAL A 54 25.78 -8.05 1.22
C VAL A 54 27.04 -7.25 0.95
N GLU A 55 27.04 -5.98 1.35
CA GLU A 55 28.17 -5.08 1.18
C GLU A 55 29.24 -5.39 2.24
N LEU A 56 30.44 -5.75 1.80
CA LEU A 56 31.52 -6.22 2.69
C LEU A 56 31.94 -5.17 3.75
N GLY A 57 31.80 -3.88 3.45
CA GLY A 57 31.99 -2.82 4.44
C GLY A 57 30.94 -2.79 5.57
N LYS A 58 29.74 -3.38 5.34
CA LYS A 58 28.56 -3.32 6.23
C LYS A 58 28.24 -4.63 6.96
N LEU A 59 29.13 -5.62 6.91
CA LEU A 59 29.06 -6.84 7.72
C LEU A 59 28.85 -6.55 9.22
N GLY A 60 28.23 -7.49 9.95
CA GLY A 60 28.01 -7.40 11.39
C GLY A 60 29.31 -7.41 12.19
N GLU A 61 29.29 -6.83 13.40
CA GLU A 61 30.50 -6.67 14.21
C GLU A 61 31.19 -8.00 14.53
N LYS A 62 30.42 -9.06 14.83
CA LYS A 62 30.94 -10.41 15.07
C LYS A 62 31.71 -10.96 13.85
N THR A 63 31.15 -10.82 12.65
CA THR A 63 31.81 -11.25 11.40
C THR A 63 33.11 -10.48 11.18
N LYS A 64 33.11 -9.17 11.46
CA LYS A 64 34.29 -8.32 11.40
C LYS A 64 35.34 -8.69 12.45
N GLU A 65 34.94 -8.97 13.70
CA GLU A 65 35.85 -9.44 14.76
C GLU A 65 36.50 -10.79 14.39
N GLU A 66 35.80 -11.72 13.73
CA GLU A 66 36.38 -12.97 13.23
C GLU A 66 37.30 -12.75 12.02
N LEU A 67 36.94 -11.87 11.06
CA LEU A 67 37.80 -11.53 9.93
C LEU A 67 39.12 -10.86 10.38
N ASN A 68 39.08 -10.01 11.41
CA ASN A 68 40.28 -9.39 11.99
C ASN A 68 41.31 -10.41 12.48
N LYS A 69 40.88 -11.58 12.97
CA LYS A 69 41.78 -12.68 13.40
C LYS A 69 42.50 -13.37 12.23
N LEU A 70 42.01 -13.16 11.01
CA LEU A 70 42.65 -13.63 9.77
C LEU A 70 43.66 -12.62 9.20
N ALA A 71 43.84 -11.45 9.82
CA ALA A 71 44.75 -10.41 9.37
C ALA A 71 46.24 -10.76 9.66
N LYS A 72 46.77 -11.73 8.92
CA LYS A 72 48.13 -12.25 9.02
C LYS A 72 48.67 -12.73 7.68
N ASP A 73 49.99 -12.80 7.58
CA ASP A 73 50.69 -13.32 6.42
C ASP A 73 50.22 -14.76 6.09
N GLY A 74 49.88 -15.03 4.82
CA GLY A 74 49.38 -16.34 4.38
C GLY A 74 47.89 -16.61 4.56
N VAL A 75 47.05 -15.59 4.83
CA VAL A 75 45.58 -15.72 4.82
C VAL A 75 45.04 -16.25 3.48
N THR A 76 44.07 -17.16 3.51
CA THR A 76 43.50 -17.78 2.30
C THR A 76 42.04 -17.39 2.06
N LYS A 77 41.60 -17.47 0.79
CA LYS A 77 40.17 -17.28 0.42
C LYS A 77 39.27 -18.26 1.17
N ALA A 78 39.63 -19.55 1.27
CA ALA A 78 38.91 -20.56 2.06
C ALA A 78 38.62 -20.13 3.51
N GLN A 79 39.62 -19.58 4.22
CA GLN A 79 39.46 -19.10 5.60
C GLN A 79 38.48 -17.92 5.67
N VAL A 80 38.61 -16.95 4.76
CA VAL A 80 37.72 -15.78 4.70
C VAL A 80 36.29 -16.18 4.36
N VAL A 81 36.07 -17.07 3.38
CA VAL A 81 34.75 -17.59 3.03
C VAL A 81 34.11 -18.32 4.21
N THR A 82 34.90 -19.09 4.97
CA THR A 82 34.41 -19.82 6.16
C THR A 82 33.88 -18.87 7.24
N VAL A 83 34.51 -17.71 7.43
CA VAL A 83 34.01 -16.66 8.34
C VAL A 83 32.79 -15.94 7.76
N LEU A 84 32.85 -15.52 6.48
CA LEU A 84 31.75 -14.79 5.83
C LEU A 84 30.45 -15.60 5.80
N LYS A 85 30.51 -16.94 5.70
CA LYS A 85 29.35 -17.83 5.81
C LYS A 85 28.59 -17.77 7.13
N THR A 86 29.14 -17.12 8.15
CA THR A 86 28.44 -16.89 9.44
C THR A 86 27.57 -15.63 9.42
N GLU A 87 27.69 -14.79 8.39
CA GLU A 87 26.80 -13.65 8.14
C GLU A 87 25.52 -14.12 7.43
N LYS A 88 24.38 -13.58 7.83
CA LYS A 88 23.07 -13.96 7.27
C LYS A 88 22.95 -13.57 5.80
N GLY A 89 22.62 -14.54 4.94
CA GLY A 89 22.53 -14.37 3.48
C GLY A 89 23.81 -14.72 2.72
N LEU A 90 24.89 -15.10 3.41
CA LEU A 90 26.16 -15.53 2.81
C LEU A 90 26.45 -17.04 2.96
N GLU A 91 25.47 -17.84 3.38
CA GLU A 91 25.62 -19.27 3.68
C GLU A 91 26.17 -20.06 2.46
N ASN A 92 25.77 -19.64 1.25
CA ASN A 92 26.16 -20.23 -0.02
C ASN A 92 27.41 -19.59 -0.68
N LEU A 93 28.10 -18.66 -0.01
CA LEU A 93 29.28 -17.98 -0.56
C LEU A 93 30.39 -18.95 -0.98
N THR A 94 31.13 -18.63 -2.03
CA THR A 94 32.25 -19.43 -2.54
C THR A 94 33.54 -18.60 -2.70
N GLU A 95 34.67 -19.24 -2.99
CA GLU A 95 35.93 -18.51 -3.24
C GLU A 95 35.95 -17.73 -4.57
N SER A 96 35.06 -18.05 -5.52
CA SER A 96 34.91 -17.28 -6.76
C SER A 96 34.05 -16.01 -6.59
N ASP A 97 33.26 -15.91 -5.51
CA ASP A 97 32.56 -14.68 -5.12
C ASP A 97 33.51 -13.59 -4.58
N LEU A 98 34.77 -13.95 -4.27
CA LEU A 98 35.80 -13.00 -3.83
C LEU A 98 36.81 -12.82 -4.97
N ALA A 99 36.97 -11.58 -5.45
CA ALA A 99 38.05 -11.25 -6.39
C ALA A 99 39.40 -11.44 -5.69
N LYS A 100 39.55 -10.81 -4.52
CA LYS A 100 40.84 -10.63 -3.83
C LYS A 100 40.71 -10.94 -2.34
N VAL A 101 41.70 -11.66 -1.81
CA VAL A 101 41.98 -11.79 -0.38
C VAL A 101 43.48 -11.71 -0.23
N GLU A 102 43.98 -10.69 0.46
CA GLU A 102 45.41 -10.58 0.81
C GLU A 102 45.58 -9.93 2.18
N PHE A 103 46.71 -10.24 2.83
CA PHE A 103 47.25 -9.43 3.91
C PHE A 103 48.60 -8.88 3.44
N LYS A 104 48.72 -7.56 3.34
CA LYS A 104 49.92 -6.87 2.87
C LYS A 104 50.01 -5.49 3.52
N ASP A 105 51.22 -5.01 3.79
CA ASP A 105 51.46 -3.67 4.36
C ASP A 105 50.67 -3.45 5.68
N ASN A 106 50.57 -4.52 6.49
CA ASN A 106 49.75 -4.68 7.69
C ASN A 106 48.23 -4.54 7.50
N LYS A 107 47.72 -4.67 6.26
CA LYS A 107 46.32 -4.49 5.90
C LYS A 107 45.71 -5.76 5.30
N LEU A 108 44.68 -6.29 5.95
CA LEU A 108 43.79 -7.29 5.37
C LEU A 108 42.85 -6.60 4.38
N THR A 109 42.83 -7.07 3.14
CA THR A 109 41.97 -6.55 2.07
C THR A 109 41.17 -7.71 1.46
N ILE A 110 39.85 -7.60 1.49
CA ILE A 110 38.90 -8.58 0.95
C ILE A 110 37.98 -7.87 -0.04
N GLU A 111 38.04 -8.23 -1.31
CA GLU A 111 37.30 -7.58 -2.41
C GLU A 111 36.29 -8.56 -3.01
N ALA A 112 35.02 -8.14 -3.12
CA ALA A 112 33.99 -8.92 -3.80
C ALA A 112 34.28 -9.03 -5.30
N ASN A 113 34.02 -10.20 -5.89
CA ASN A 113 33.97 -10.34 -7.33
C ASN A 113 32.77 -9.54 -7.87
N LYS A 114 32.99 -8.72 -8.89
CA LYS A 114 31.97 -7.88 -9.54
C LYS A 114 30.80 -8.72 -10.07
N GLU A 115 31.08 -9.96 -10.47
CA GLU A 115 30.10 -10.94 -10.96
C GLU A 115 29.35 -11.68 -9.84
N SER A 116 29.80 -11.60 -8.58
CA SER A 116 29.12 -12.26 -7.45
C SER A 116 27.67 -11.78 -7.34
N LYS A 117 26.75 -12.71 -7.15
CA LYS A 117 25.34 -12.42 -6.86
C LYS A 117 25.05 -12.22 -5.36
N LEU A 118 26.05 -12.47 -4.50
CA LEU A 118 25.90 -12.51 -3.04
C LEU A 118 26.58 -11.33 -2.35
N VAL A 119 27.77 -10.91 -2.78
CA VAL A 119 28.59 -9.88 -2.12
C VAL A 119 28.90 -8.68 -3.00
N SER A 120 29.20 -7.53 -2.39
CA SER A 120 29.61 -6.31 -3.07
C SER A 120 30.64 -5.48 -2.27
N GLY A 121 31.38 -4.62 -2.96
CA GLY A 121 32.35 -3.71 -2.35
C GLY A 121 33.61 -4.40 -1.80
N THR A 122 34.24 -3.74 -0.85
CA THR A 122 35.52 -4.15 -0.26
C THR A 122 35.44 -4.05 1.27
N TYR A 123 36.04 -5.00 1.96
CA TYR A 123 36.34 -4.91 3.38
C TYR A 123 37.84 -4.72 3.58
N GLU A 124 38.20 -3.78 4.45
CA GLU A 124 39.58 -3.42 4.73
C GLU A 124 39.78 -3.33 6.25
N TYR A 125 40.83 -3.99 6.75
CA TYR A 125 41.25 -3.89 8.14
C TYR A 125 42.78 -3.72 8.24
N SER A 126 43.20 -2.56 8.72
CA SER A 126 44.61 -2.31 9.06
C SER A 126 44.89 -2.89 10.45
N ALA A 127 45.56 -4.04 10.50
CA ALA A 127 46.08 -4.60 11.74
C ALA A 127 47.14 -3.65 12.31
N GLN A 128 46.97 -3.19 13.55
CA GLN A 128 48.02 -2.42 14.22
C GLN A 128 49.17 -3.34 14.62
N LYS A 129 50.07 -3.62 13.67
CA LYS A 129 51.42 -4.12 13.98
C LYS A 129 52.25 -2.91 14.43
N GLN A 130 52.02 -2.45 15.67
CA GLN A 130 52.84 -1.39 16.25
C GLN A 130 54.31 -1.86 16.26
N THR A 131 55.25 -0.98 15.91
CA THR A 131 56.67 -1.34 15.95
C THR A 131 57.05 -1.72 17.39
N PRO A 132 57.94 -2.71 17.62
CA PRO A 132 58.15 -3.28 18.95
C PRO A 132 58.53 -2.28 20.05
N ASP A 133 59.00 -1.09 19.70
CA ASP A 133 59.47 -0.04 20.61
C ASP A 133 58.59 1.23 20.58
N ALA A 134 57.38 1.15 20.00
CA ALA A 134 56.37 2.20 20.07
C ALA A 134 55.54 2.09 21.37
N VAL A 135 55.29 3.23 22.02
CA VAL A 135 54.47 3.30 23.24
C VAL A 135 52.98 3.18 22.89
N ILE A 136 52.35 2.08 23.30
CA ILE A 136 50.97 1.73 22.95
C ILE A 136 50.00 2.74 23.58
N ASP A 137 49.20 3.38 22.73
CA ASP A 137 48.14 4.29 23.16
C ASP A 137 46.88 3.49 23.53
N LEU A 138 46.66 3.26 24.83
CA LEU A 138 45.52 2.51 25.35
C LEU A 138 44.17 3.11 24.92
N SER A 139 44.12 4.41 24.65
CA SER A 139 42.90 5.09 24.18
C SER A 139 42.56 4.81 22.70
N LYS A 140 43.46 4.13 21.97
CA LYS A 140 43.35 3.87 20.52
C LYS A 140 43.57 2.39 20.14
N VAL A 141 43.73 1.51 21.13
CA VAL A 141 43.96 0.09 20.91
C VAL A 141 42.63 -0.64 20.69
N GLN A 142 42.56 -1.48 19.66
CA GLN A 142 41.44 -2.40 19.47
C GLN A 142 41.88 -3.76 20.01
N LEU A 143 41.28 -4.19 21.12
CA LEU A 143 41.57 -5.49 21.73
C LEU A 143 40.94 -6.63 20.93
N ASN A 144 41.66 -7.74 20.80
CA ASN A 144 41.03 -8.97 20.31
C ASN A 144 39.93 -9.50 21.25
N GLY A 145 38.99 -10.28 20.70
CA GLY A 145 37.81 -10.75 21.42
C GLY A 145 38.09 -11.64 22.63
N GLU A 146 39.20 -12.39 22.65
CA GLU A 146 39.60 -13.19 23.82
C GLU A 146 40.04 -12.28 24.98
N THR A 147 40.90 -11.31 24.68
CA THR A 147 41.36 -10.29 25.63
C THR A 147 40.20 -9.47 26.20
N LYS A 148 39.30 -9.00 25.33
CA LYS A 148 38.05 -8.29 25.70
C LYS A 148 37.16 -9.14 26.62
N LYS A 149 37.01 -10.44 26.36
CA LYS A 149 36.24 -11.38 27.20
C LYS A 149 36.89 -11.63 28.56
N LEU A 150 38.20 -11.87 28.60
CA LEU A 150 38.93 -12.12 29.84
C LEU A 150 38.95 -10.88 30.75
N LEU A 151 39.12 -9.69 30.18
CA LEU A 151 39.06 -8.43 30.93
C LEU A 151 37.65 -8.11 31.42
N LYS A 152 36.58 -8.39 30.66
CA LYS A 152 35.20 -8.30 31.17
C LYS A 152 34.96 -9.23 32.36
N ALA A 153 35.57 -10.42 32.40
CA ALA A 153 35.45 -11.36 33.52
C ALA A 153 36.22 -10.91 34.77
N GLU A 154 37.30 -10.13 34.61
CA GLU A 154 38.10 -9.59 35.71
C GLU A 154 37.64 -8.20 36.20
N ALA A 155 36.70 -7.59 35.47
CA ALA A 155 36.06 -6.31 35.81
C ALA A 155 35.05 -6.47 36.97
N LYS A 156 35.57 -6.50 38.20
CA LYS A 156 34.85 -6.63 39.48
C LYS A 156 35.42 -5.66 40.52
N GLU A 157 34.75 -5.49 41.67
CA GLU A 157 35.12 -4.53 42.74
C GLU A 157 36.60 -4.51 43.13
N LYS A 158 37.28 -5.66 43.06
CA LYS A 158 38.72 -5.79 43.28
C LYS A 158 39.34 -6.55 42.11
N PRO A 159 39.81 -5.86 41.06
CA PRO A 159 40.51 -6.48 39.94
C PRO A 159 41.87 -7.02 40.40
N ASP A 160 42.13 -8.28 40.08
CA ASP A 160 43.41 -8.94 40.24
C ASP A 160 44.34 -8.48 39.11
N LYS A 161 45.31 -7.64 39.45
CA LYS A 161 46.28 -7.03 38.52
C LYS A 161 47.05 -8.08 37.71
N THR A 162 47.40 -9.20 38.34
CA THR A 162 48.02 -10.38 37.72
C THR A 162 47.14 -10.95 36.59
N LYS A 163 45.83 -11.07 36.85
CA LYS A 163 44.86 -11.58 35.86
C LYS A 163 44.59 -10.59 34.74
N VAL A 164 44.56 -9.28 35.05
CA VAL A 164 44.49 -8.23 34.03
C VAL A 164 45.72 -8.27 33.11
N LEU A 165 46.93 -8.46 33.65
CA LEU A 165 48.14 -8.66 32.83
C LEU A 165 48.06 -9.93 31.97
N ALA A 166 47.66 -11.05 32.56
CA ALA A 166 47.52 -12.32 31.84
C ALA A 166 46.45 -12.27 30.73
N ALA A 167 45.39 -11.48 30.92
CA ALA A 167 44.38 -11.21 29.90
C ALA A 167 44.91 -10.31 28.78
N LEU A 168 45.57 -9.18 29.11
CA LEU A 168 46.19 -8.29 28.12
C LEU A 168 47.22 -9.03 27.27
N LYS A 169 48.00 -9.94 27.85
CA LYS A 169 48.97 -10.79 27.13
C LYS A 169 48.34 -11.89 26.25
N LYS A 170 47.02 -11.91 26.06
CA LYS A 170 46.38 -12.62 24.94
C LYS A 170 46.29 -11.81 23.66
N ASP A 171 46.78 -10.57 23.66
CA ASP A 171 46.99 -9.74 22.48
C ASP A 171 48.48 -9.41 22.39
N ASP A 172 49.13 -9.84 21.29
CA ASP A 172 50.59 -9.83 21.14
C ASP A 172 51.22 -8.43 21.29
N ASN A 173 50.44 -7.38 21.06
CA ASN A 173 50.86 -5.99 21.32
C ASN A 173 51.35 -5.79 22.76
N PHE A 174 50.73 -6.46 23.74
CA PHE A 174 51.09 -6.32 25.16
C PHE A 174 52.12 -7.36 25.65
N ALA A 175 52.78 -8.12 24.77
CA ALA A 175 53.75 -9.14 25.18
C ALA A 175 54.86 -8.60 26.10
N LYS A 176 55.34 -7.37 25.84
CA LYS A 176 56.35 -6.65 26.65
C LYS A 176 55.82 -6.09 27.98
N LEU A 177 54.51 -6.05 28.22
CA LEU A 177 53.90 -5.38 29.38
C LEU A 177 54.29 -6.04 30.72
N THR A 178 54.42 -5.25 31.78
CA THR A 178 54.63 -5.71 33.16
C THR A 178 53.62 -5.10 34.11
N GLU A 179 53.51 -5.61 35.35
CA GLU A 179 52.67 -4.98 36.37
C GLU A 179 53.16 -3.60 36.81
N SER A 180 54.39 -3.20 36.49
CA SER A 180 54.88 -1.85 36.80
C SER A 180 54.35 -0.78 35.83
N ASP A 181 53.86 -1.20 34.65
CA ASP A 181 53.44 -0.30 33.57
C ASP A 181 52.02 0.26 33.72
N PHE A 182 51.16 -0.35 34.54
CA PHE A 182 49.76 0.07 34.67
C PHE A 182 49.23 0.01 36.10
N GLU A 183 48.13 0.71 36.33
CA GLU A 183 47.23 0.59 37.46
C GLU A 183 45.88 0.04 36.99
N VAL A 184 45.14 -0.60 37.90
CA VAL A 184 43.79 -1.09 37.66
C VAL A 184 42.83 -0.46 38.66
N LEU A 185 41.73 0.08 38.14
CA LEU A 185 40.63 0.61 38.94
C LEU A 185 39.33 -0.01 38.43
N PHE A 186 38.43 -0.38 39.34
CA PHE A 186 37.05 -0.69 38.98
C PHE A 186 36.12 0.31 39.65
N LYS A 187 35.30 0.99 38.84
CA LYS A 187 34.31 1.97 39.29
C LYS A 187 33.14 2.00 38.31
N ASP A 188 31.92 2.24 38.80
CA ASP A 188 30.71 2.41 37.98
C ASP A 188 30.53 1.33 36.90
N SER A 189 30.79 0.08 37.26
CA SER A 189 30.73 -1.09 36.37
C SER A 189 31.68 -1.04 35.15
N THR A 190 32.84 -0.43 35.35
CA THR A 190 33.91 -0.27 34.36
C THR A 190 35.26 -0.59 34.99
N LEU A 191 36.01 -1.50 34.36
CA LEU A 191 37.44 -1.71 34.63
C LEU A 191 38.23 -0.72 33.78
N THR A 192 38.99 0.14 34.43
CA THR A 192 39.95 1.04 33.80
C THR A 192 41.37 0.51 34.03
N VAL A 193 42.06 0.21 32.94
CA VAL A 193 43.50 -0.05 32.91
C VAL A 193 44.19 1.25 32.50
N LYS A 194 45.03 1.80 33.37
CA LYS A 194 45.67 3.12 33.16
C LYS A 194 47.18 3.01 33.22
N ALA A 195 47.89 3.61 32.28
CA ALA A 195 49.35 3.62 32.29
C ALA A 195 49.90 4.36 33.52
N THR A 196 50.93 3.79 34.18
CA THR A 196 51.67 4.49 35.24
C THR A 196 52.54 5.60 34.64
N ALA A 197 52.81 6.65 35.42
CA ALA A 197 53.65 7.76 34.98
C ALA A 197 55.10 7.38 34.63
N GLY A 198 55.54 6.17 34.98
CA GLY A 198 56.86 5.63 34.67
C GLY A 198 56.88 4.61 33.52
N SER A 199 55.73 4.22 32.94
CA SER A 199 55.72 3.23 31.85
C SER A 199 56.44 3.74 30.61
N LYS A 200 57.18 2.83 29.97
CA LYS A 200 57.78 3.04 28.64
C LYS A 200 57.13 2.16 27.56
N VAL A 201 56.10 1.39 27.93
CA VAL A 201 55.43 0.42 27.05
C VAL A 201 54.04 0.94 26.65
N ILE A 202 53.34 1.63 27.55
CA ILE A 202 51.95 2.07 27.33
C ILE A 202 51.71 3.51 27.80
N LYS A 203 50.65 4.14 27.29
CA LYS A 203 50.17 5.47 27.69
C LYS A 203 48.65 5.56 27.62
N GLY A 204 48.08 6.53 28.34
CA GLY A 204 46.63 6.76 28.39
C GLY A 204 45.91 5.73 29.26
N GLU A 205 44.64 5.48 28.95
CA GLU A 205 43.79 4.53 29.66
C GLU A 205 42.86 3.77 28.69
N LEU A 206 42.50 2.56 29.11
CA LEU A 206 41.62 1.59 28.44
C LEU A 206 40.49 1.27 29.41
N SER A 207 39.24 1.53 29.00
CA SER A 207 38.06 1.32 29.85
C SER A 207 37.14 0.26 29.25
N ILE A 208 36.83 -0.77 30.06
CA ILE A 208 36.02 -1.93 29.68
C ILE A 208 34.86 -2.06 30.65
N SER A 209 33.63 -1.86 30.16
CA SER A 209 32.45 -2.07 30.99
C SER A 209 32.17 -3.55 31.19
N ASN A 210 31.84 -3.95 32.42
CA ASN A 210 31.42 -5.32 32.73
C ASN A 210 29.92 -5.56 32.45
N LYS A 211 29.19 -4.51 32.03
CA LYS A 211 27.75 -4.59 31.76
C LYS A 211 27.44 -5.57 30.63
N THR A 212 26.32 -6.27 30.78
CA THR A 212 25.73 -7.10 29.73
C THR A 212 25.05 -6.19 28.70
N GLU A 213 25.44 -6.34 27.44
CA GLU A 213 24.86 -5.63 26.29
C GLU A 213 23.62 -6.39 25.81
N LEU A 214 22.43 -5.79 25.98
CA LEU A 214 21.15 -6.44 25.70
C LEU A 214 20.92 -6.72 24.20
N ASP A 215 21.54 -5.95 23.31
CA ASP A 215 21.45 -6.10 21.85
C ASP A 215 22.09 -7.40 21.35
N ASN A 216 23.06 -7.94 22.10
CA ASN A 216 23.80 -9.16 21.79
C ASN A 216 23.09 -10.44 22.28
N ILE A 217 21.99 -10.32 23.04
CA ILE A 217 21.29 -11.47 23.65
C ILE A 217 20.46 -12.24 22.62
N THR A 218 20.83 -13.51 22.40
CA THR A 218 20.06 -14.41 21.53
C THR A 218 18.97 -15.15 22.31
N LEU A 219 17.70 -14.87 22.01
CA LEU A 219 16.55 -15.56 22.61
C LEU A 219 16.38 -16.98 22.07
N THR A 220 16.40 -17.98 22.96
CA THR A 220 16.10 -19.39 22.62
C THR A 220 14.61 -19.59 22.29
N LYS A 221 14.28 -20.69 21.60
CA LYS A 221 12.88 -21.02 21.23
C LYS A 221 11.94 -21.05 22.44
N GLU A 222 12.33 -21.75 23.50
CA GLU A 222 11.58 -21.86 24.76
C GLU A 222 11.29 -20.48 25.40
N ILE A 223 12.26 -19.55 25.34
CA ILE A 223 12.10 -18.19 25.87
C ILE A 223 11.16 -17.39 24.98
N LYS A 224 11.26 -17.49 23.65
CA LYS A 224 10.32 -16.85 22.70
C LYS A 224 8.89 -17.33 22.91
N GLU A 225 8.66 -18.63 23.13
CA GLU A 225 7.34 -19.22 23.41
C GLU A 225 6.76 -18.74 24.75
N LYS A 226 7.60 -18.62 25.79
CA LYS A 226 7.19 -18.08 27.09
C LYS A 226 6.89 -16.58 27.01
N LEU A 227 7.72 -15.79 26.33
CA LEU A 227 7.44 -14.37 26.06
C LEU A 227 6.15 -14.19 25.25
N GLN A 228 5.92 -15.01 24.23
CA GLN A 228 4.67 -15.02 23.45
C GLN A 228 3.44 -15.25 24.34
N THR A 229 3.51 -16.22 25.26
CA THR A 229 2.43 -16.50 26.22
C THR A 229 2.15 -15.29 27.13
N GLU A 230 3.19 -14.67 27.68
CA GLU A 230 3.06 -13.49 28.54
C GLU A 230 2.53 -12.26 27.78
N LEU A 231 2.98 -12.05 26.53
CA LEU A 231 2.57 -10.93 25.69
C LEU A 231 1.13 -11.08 25.17
N SER A 232 0.60 -12.30 25.09
CA SER A 232 -0.80 -12.57 24.75
C SER A 232 -1.78 -12.32 25.90
N LYS A 233 -1.30 -12.08 27.15
CA LYS A 233 -2.18 -11.69 28.26
C LYS A 233 -2.71 -10.27 28.06
N LYS A 234 -3.96 -10.05 28.48
CA LYS A 234 -4.60 -8.72 28.50
C LYS A 234 -3.87 -7.78 29.47
N ASP A 235 -3.69 -8.24 30.71
CA ASP A 235 -3.07 -7.49 31.79
C ASP A 235 -1.59 -7.85 31.90
N PHE A 236 -0.81 -7.28 30.98
CA PHE A 236 0.64 -7.45 30.88
C PHE A 236 1.40 -6.77 32.02
N LYS A 237 2.46 -7.42 32.53
CA LYS A 237 3.35 -6.87 33.57
C LYS A 237 4.83 -6.94 33.17
N PRO A 238 5.63 -5.86 33.36
CA PRO A 238 7.08 -5.89 33.12
C PRO A 238 7.81 -6.97 33.92
N GLU A 239 7.36 -7.27 35.13
CA GLU A 239 7.97 -8.23 36.05
C GLU A 239 7.92 -9.66 35.50
N ASP A 240 6.80 -10.03 34.84
CA ASP A 240 6.63 -11.36 34.26
C ASP A 240 7.59 -11.59 33.07
N ILE A 241 7.82 -10.54 32.26
CA ILE A 241 8.85 -10.55 31.21
C ILE A 241 10.25 -10.70 31.79
N VAL A 242 10.59 -9.96 32.85
CA VAL A 242 11.88 -10.12 33.56
C VAL A 242 12.02 -11.55 34.10
N ASN A 243 10.97 -12.13 34.67
CA ASN A 243 10.96 -13.50 35.19
C ASN A 243 11.01 -14.59 34.10
N VAL A 244 10.63 -14.28 32.86
CA VAL A 244 10.91 -15.13 31.69
C VAL A 244 12.37 -14.97 31.25
N LEU A 245 12.86 -13.74 31.08
CA LEU A 245 14.22 -13.45 30.61
C LEU A 245 15.32 -13.95 31.55
N LYS A 246 15.10 -13.91 32.88
CA LYS A 246 16.00 -14.47 33.91
C LYS A 246 16.41 -15.94 33.73
N LYS A 247 15.67 -16.69 32.91
CA LYS A 247 15.97 -18.10 32.59
C LYS A 247 17.13 -18.25 31.59
N LEU A 248 17.54 -17.16 30.93
CA LEU A 248 18.81 -17.09 30.20
C LEU A 248 19.96 -16.82 31.19
N PRO A 249 21.06 -17.61 31.19
CA PRO A 249 22.17 -17.43 32.14
C PRO A 249 22.79 -16.03 32.15
N GLU A 250 22.82 -15.36 30.99
CA GLU A 250 23.33 -14.00 30.79
C GLU A 250 22.42 -12.91 31.40
N LEU A 251 21.15 -13.22 31.64
CA LEU A 251 20.13 -12.33 32.20
C LEU A 251 19.61 -12.77 33.59
N LYS A 252 20.24 -13.77 34.23
CA LYS A 252 19.87 -14.27 35.57
C LYS A 252 19.74 -13.14 36.63
N ASP A 253 20.53 -12.08 36.43
CA ASP A 253 20.73 -10.94 37.31
C ASP A 253 19.85 -9.72 36.97
N LEU A 254 18.98 -9.85 35.95
CA LEU A 254 18.09 -8.81 35.45
C LEU A 254 17.02 -8.42 36.48
N ASP A 255 16.61 -7.15 36.50
CA ASP A 255 15.61 -6.62 37.42
C ASP A 255 14.76 -5.55 36.74
N ALA A 256 13.48 -5.43 37.12
CA ALA A 256 12.56 -4.41 36.57
C ALA A 256 13.03 -2.97 36.88
N LYS A 257 13.82 -2.77 37.95
CA LYS A 257 14.45 -1.47 38.22
C LYS A 257 15.54 -1.12 37.19
N ASP A 258 16.22 -2.11 36.62
CA ASP A 258 17.38 -1.94 35.71
C ASP A 258 16.96 -1.71 34.25
N VAL A 259 15.75 -2.10 33.83
CA VAL A 259 15.27 -1.95 32.44
C VAL A 259 13.96 -1.15 32.32
N GLU A 260 13.75 -0.50 31.19
CA GLU A 260 12.45 -0.02 30.74
C GLU A 260 11.88 -1.01 29.71
N ILE A 261 10.62 -1.43 29.89
CA ILE A 261 9.96 -2.43 29.03
C ILE A 261 8.74 -1.80 28.36
N LYS A 262 8.72 -1.81 27.02
CA LYS A 262 7.67 -1.22 26.18
C LYS A 262 7.10 -2.27 25.21
N LYS A 263 5.78 -2.36 25.14
CA LYS A 263 5.03 -3.22 24.21
C LYS A 263 4.26 -2.32 23.24
N GLU A 264 4.65 -2.36 21.97
CA GLU A 264 4.12 -1.50 20.91
C GLU A 264 3.66 -2.39 19.74
N SER A 265 2.35 -2.46 19.50
CA SER A 265 1.73 -3.37 18.51
C SER A 265 2.20 -4.83 18.69
N ASN A 266 3.03 -5.36 17.77
CA ASN A 266 3.61 -6.71 17.76
C ASN A 266 5.09 -6.75 18.23
N LYS A 267 5.62 -5.65 18.79
CA LYS A 267 7.00 -5.51 19.23
C LYS A 267 7.10 -5.32 20.75
N LEU A 268 7.94 -6.12 21.39
CA LEU A 268 8.45 -5.91 22.74
C LEU A 268 9.87 -5.32 22.65
N THR A 269 10.10 -4.25 23.39
CA THR A 269 11.41 -3.57 23.52
C THR A 269 11.80 -3.55 25.00
N ILE A 270 13.00 -4.04 25.33
CA ILE A 270 13.59 -4.02 26.67
C ILE A 270 14.89 -3.20 26.59
N ALA A 271 14.85 -1.94 27.02
CA ALA A 271 16.00 -1.05 27.04
C ALA A 271 16.61 -1.02 28.45
N ALA A 272 17.94 -1.08 28.56
CA ALA A 272 18.62 -0.83 29.83
C ALA A 272 18.47 0.65 30.22
N LYS A 273 18.10 0.92 31.48
CA LYS A 273 18.08 2.30 31.99
C LYS A 273 19.51 2.82 32.09
N SER A 274 19.72 4.12 31.82
CA SER A 274 21.04 4.77 31.96
C SER A 274 21.65 4.66 33.36
N THR A 275 20.80 4.50 34.38
CA THR A 275 21.16 4.27 35.78
C THR A 275 21.46 2.81 36.12
N SER A 276 21.28 1.85 35.20
CA SER A 276 21.59 0.44 35.48
C SER A 276 23.09 0.25 35.68
N ALA A 277 23.46 -0.39 36.79
CA ALA A 277 24.83 -0.83 37.04
C ALA A 277 25.17 -2.12 36.27
N LYS A 278 24.19 -2.89 35.79
CA LYS A 278 24.41 -4.24 35.24
C LYS A 278 24.23 -4.36 33.72
N PHE A 279 23.38 -3.54 33.13
CA PHE A 279 22.95 -3.70 31.73
C PHE A 279 23.18 -2.42 30.91
N THR A 280 23.32 -2.58 29.60
CA THR A 280 23.34 -1.51 28.61
C THR A 280 22.62 -1.97 27.33
N GLY A 281 22.23 -1.04 26.45
CA GLY A 281 21.66 -1.39 25.15
C GLY A 281 20.19 -1.84 25.17
N THR A 282 19.71 -2.45 24.07
CA THR A 282 18.29 -2.78 23.86
C THR A 282 18.04 -4.17 23.26
N LEU A 283 17.37 -5.03 24.02
CA LEU A 283 16.82 -6.29 23.51
C LEU A 283 15.47 -6.05 22.83
N ASN A 284 15.31 -6.54 21.61
CA ASN A 284 14.09 -6.41 20.80
C ASN A 284 13.50 -7.80 20.51
N PHE A 285 12.19 -7.97 20.67
CA PHE A 285 11.48 -9.21 20.34
C PHE A 285 10.18 -8.89 19.59
N VAL A 286 10.02 -9.44 18.38
CA VAL A 286 8.75 -9.42 17.65
C VAL A 286 7.98 -10.70 18.00
N PHE A 287 6.71 -10.55 18.35
CA PHE A 287 5.82 -11.64 18.74
C PHE A 287 4.62 -11.72 17.78
N LYS A 288 4.07 -12.92 17.58
CA LYS A 288 2.91 -13.12 16.71
C LYS A 288 1.68 -12.53 17.38
N VAL A 289 0.93 -11.70 16.67
CA VAL A 289 -0.32 -11.12 17.20
C VAL A 289 -1.53 -11.98 16.85
N MET A 290 -2.44 -12.15 17.81
CA MET A 290 -3.61 -13.02 17.65
C MET A 290 -4.68 -12.29 16.82
N LEU A 291 -5.06 -12.85 15.65
CA LEU A 291 -5.93 -12.16 14.68
C LEU A 291 -7.23 -11.64 15.30
N ASN A 292 -7.88 -12.46 16.13
CA ASN A 292 -9.13 -12.11 16.82
C ASN A 292 -8.97 -10.98 17.86
N ALA A 293 -7.80 -10.81 18.46
CA ALA A 293 -7.53 -9.82 19.51
C ALA A 293 -7.18 -8.42 18.96
N ILE A 294 -6.69 -8.35 17.72
CA ILE A 294 -6.34 -7.10 17.02
C ILE A 294 -7.43 -6.62 16.05
N MET A 295 -8.48 -7.42 15.82
CA MET A 295 -9.52 -7.13 14.84
C MET A 295 -10.51 -6.08 15.33
N THR A 296 -10.34 -4.82 14.93
CA THR A 296 -11.31 -3.75 15.22
C THR A 296 -12.56 -3.87 14.36
N GLU A 297 -13.68 -3.30 14.81
CA GLU A 297 -14.96 -3.36 14.07
C GLU A 297 -14.87 -2.72 12.67
N ASP A 298 -14.06 -1.68 12.48
CA ASP A 298 -13.93 -1.04 11.17
C ASP A 298 -13.16 -1.92 10.17
N ILE A 299 -12.13 -2.65 10.65
CA ILE A 299 -11.46 -3.67 9.83
C ILE A 299 -12.42 -4.83 9.51
N LYS A 300 -13.27 -5.25 10.46
CA LYS A 300 -14.31 -6.26 10.20
C LYS A 300 -15.29 -5.79 9.11
N LYS A 301 -15.77 -4.55 9.17
CA LYS A 301 -16.66 -3.94 8.16
C LYS A 301 -16.02 -3.94 6.78
N GLU A 302 -14.76 -3.50 6.66
CA GLU A 302 -14.06 -3.54 5.37
C GLU A 302 -13.94 -4.96 4.82
N LEU A 303 -13.59 -5.94 5.66
CA LEU A 303 -13.48 -7.34 5.29
C LEU A 303 -14.82 -8.00 4.88
N GLN A 304 -15.98 -7.41 5.20
CA GLN A 304 -17.27 -7.89 4.67
C GLN A 304 -17.32 -7.83 3.13
N SER A 305 -16.57 -6.93 2.49
CA SER A 305 -16.46 -6.87 1.02
C SER A 305 -15.74 -8.08 0.39
N GLU A 306 -15.03 -8.86 1.22
CA GLU A 306 -14.40 -10.12 0.84
C GLU A 306 -15.18 -11.35 1.36
N ALA A 307 -16.32 -11.17 2.06
CA ALA A 307 -17.18 -12.26 2.52
C ALA A 307 -18.07 -12.81 1.39
N LYS A 308 -17.41 -13.34 0.35
CA LYS A 308 -17.98 -13.86 -0.89
C LYS A 308 -17.32 -15.19 -1.25
N ASP A 309 -17.97 -15.92 -2.16
CA ASP A 309 -17.71 -17.34 -2.40
C ASP A 309 -16.34 -17.64 -3.04
N LYS A 310 -15.65 -16.58 -3.52
CA LYS A 310 -14.22 -16.57 -3.88
C LYS A 310 -13.57 -15.29 -3.30
N PRO A 311 -13.04 -15.32 -2.06
CA PRO A 311 -12.39 -14.18 -1.44
C PRO A 311 -11.02 -13.90 -2.08
N ASN A 312 -10.62 -12.63 -2.16
CA ASN A 312 -9.32 -12.23 -2.67
C ASN A 312 -8.33 -12.05 -1.49
N THR A 313 -7.40 -13.01 -1.33
CA THR A 313 -6.36 -12.99 -0.29
C THR A 313 -5.54 -11.69 -0.28
N SER A 314 -5.22 -11.13 -1.45
CA SER A 314 -4.47 -9.87 -1.54
C SER A 314 -5.29 -8.68 -1.02
N ASN A 315 -6.60 -8.64 -1.27
CA ASN A 315 -7.48 -7.62 -0.70
C ASN A 315 -7.57 -7.77 0.82
N VAL A 316 -7.77 -8.99 1.33
CA VAL A 316 -7.78 -9.28 2.77
C VAL A 316 -6.48 -8.82 3.43
N VAL A 317 -5.32 -9.16 2.86
CA VAL A 317 -4.00 -8.72 3.37
C VAL A 317 -3.85 -7.20 3.32
N ASN A 318 -4.30 -6.54 2.25
CA ASN A 318 -4.24 -5.08 2.15
C ASN A 318 -5.15 -4.36 3.15
N ILE A 319 -6.27 -4.97 3.54
CA ILE A 319 -7.13 -4.48 4.63
C ILE A 319 -6.46 -4.74 5.99
N LEU A 320 -5.92 -5.94 6.24
CA LEU A 320 -5.19 -6.27 7.47
C LEU A 320 -3.95 -5.39 7.71
N LYS A 321 -3.25 -4.97 6.65
CA LYS A 321 -2.11 -4.02 6.72
C LYS A 321 -2.45 -2.66 7.34
N LYS A 322 -3.73 -2.29 7.43
CA LYS A 322 -4.19 -1.09 8.14
C LYS A 322 -4.06 -1.21 9.67
N ILE A 323 -3.92 -2.42 10.20
CA ILE A 323 -3.66 -2.67 11.62
C ILE A 323 -2.19 -2.33 11.94
N PRO A 324 -1.91 -1.45 12.91
CA PRO A 324 -0.54 -1.17 13.37
C PRO A 324 0.21 -2.46 13.74
N GLY A 325 1.44 -2.59 13.20
CA GLY A 325 2.26 -3.80 13.33
C GLY A 325 2.10 -4.82 12.19
N LEU A 326 1.04 -4.76 11.38
CA LEU A 326 0.82 -5.68 10.24
C LEU A 326 1.21 -5.09 8.87
N VAL A 327 1.84 -3.91 8.82
CA VAL A 327 2.22 -3.23 7.56
C VAL A 327 3.09 -4.11 6.64
N THR A 328 3.91 -5.00 7.23
CA THR A 328 4.81 -5.92 6.52
C THR A 328 4.21 -7.29 6.18
N LEU A 329 2.91 -7.52 6.47
CA LEU A 329 2.21 -8.78 6.22
C LEU A 329 2.17 -9.15 4.73
N LYS A 330 2.29 -10.44 4.41
CA LYS A 330 2.26 -10.98 3.04
C LYS A 330 1.01 -11.80 2.80
N THR A 331 0.78 -12.20 1.54
CA THR A 331 -0.17 -13.26 1.16
C THR A 331 0.12 -14.56 1.90
N ASP A 332 1.40 -14.91 1.97
CA ASP A 332 1.85 -16.22 2.44
C ASP A 332 1.79 -16.34 3.98
N ASP A 333 1.55 -15.23 4.69
CA ASP A 333 1.22 -15.20 6.11
C ASP A 333 -0.22 -15.62 6.41
N VAL A 334 -1.13 -15.59 5.42
CA VAL A 334 -2.58 -15.65 5.63
C VAL A 334 -3.26 -16.71 4.76
N LYS A 335 -3.94 -17.67 5.39
CA LYS A 335 -4.87 -18.59 4.73
C LYS A 335 -6.29 -18.02 4.83
N VAL A 336 -6.90 -17.75 3.68
CA VAL A 336 -8.24 -17.16 3.54
C VAL A 336 -9.17 -18.15 2.84
N GLU A 337 -10.31 -18.44 3.45
CA GLU A 337 -11.32 -19.36 2.94
C GLU A 337 -12.72 -18.75 3.12
N PHE A 338 -13.68 -19.14 2.28
CA PHE A 338 -15.09 -18.80 2.49
C PHE A 338 -15.92 -20.08 2.55
N GLY A 339 -16.73 -20.22 3.61
CA GLY A 339 -17.53 -21.42 3.85
C GLY A 339 -18.60 -21.16 4.92
N THR A 340 -19.69 -21.93 4.89
CA THR A 340 -20.85 -21.79 5.82
C THR A 340 -21.39 -20.36 5.99
N GLY A 341 -21.25 -19.51 4.96
CA GLY A 341 -21.66 -18.11 4.99
C GLY A 341 -20.68 -17.17 5.69
N LYS A 342 -19.44 -17.59 5.96
CA LYS A 342 -18.42 -16.82 6.70
C LYS A 342 -17.09 -16.78 5.95
N LEU A 343 -16.47 -15.61 5.95
CA LEU A 343 -15.06 -15.43 5.60
C LEU A 343 -14.22 -15.89 6.79
N VAL A 344 -13.38 -16.90 6.58
CA VAL A 344 -12.44 -17.41 7.58
C VAL A 344 -11.05 -16.95 7.19
N ILE A 345 -10.39 -16.23 8.11
CA ILE A 345 -9.05 -15.69 7.93
C ILE A 345 -8.19 -16.28 9.05
N SER A 346 -7.17 -17.06 8.67
CA SER A 346 -6.29 -17.77 9.59
C SER A 346 -4.84 -17.46 9.28
N ALA A 347 -3.99 -17.47 10.31
CA ALA A 347 -2.54 -17.43 10.11
C ALA A 347 -2.06 -18.71 9.42
N SER A 348 -1.12 -18.58 8.48
CA SER A 348 -0.40 -19.73 7.93
C SER A 348 0.57 -20.31 8.97
N GLU A 349 0.92 -21.59 8.81
CA GLU A 349 1.88 -22.29 9.69
C GLU A 349 3.27 -21.61 9.68
N THR A 350 3.60 -20.93 8.58
CA THR A 350 4.86 -20.22 8.34
C THR A 350 4.86 -18.75 8.76
N SER A 351 3.72 -18.15 9.13
CA SER A 351 3.66 -16.72 9.47
C SER A 351 4.40 -16.43 10.77
N ASP A 352 5.39 -15.53 10.73
CA ASP A 352 6.07 -15.01 11.92
C ASP A 352 5.42 -13.74 12.50
N LEU A 353 4.33 -13.26 11.90
CA LEU A 353 3.66 -12.01 12.30
C LEU A 353 2.31 -12.22 12.98
N ILE A 354 1.54 -13.25 12.60
CA ILE A 354 0.18 -13.47 13.11
C ILE A 354 -0.03 -14.90 13.63
N MET A 355 -1.06 -15.09 14.45
CA MET A 355 -1.52 -16.41 14.90
C MET A 355 -3.03 -16.46 15.11
N GLY A 356 -3.57 -17.68 15.11
CA GLY A 356 -5.00 -17.95 15.31
C GLY A 356 -5.86 -17.64 14.08
N THR A 357 -7.16 -17.52 14.32
CA THR A 357 -8.19 -17.39 13.28
C THR A 357 -9.21 -16.33 13.69
N VAL A 358 -9.76 -15.61 12.71
CA VAL A 358 -10.97 -14.81 12.83
C VAL A 358 -11.98 -15.25 11.78
N SER A 359 -13.26 -15.22 12.14
CA SER A 359 -14.37 -15.48 11.21
C SER A 359 -15.26 -14.26 11.13
N ILE A 360 -15.60 -13.84 9.92
CA ILE A 360 -16.43 -12.66 9.63
C ILE A 360 -17.64 -13.17 8.84
N GLU A 361 -18.83 -12.95 9.36
CA GLU A 361 -20.06 -13.41 8.72
C GLU A 361 -20.35 -12.58 7.46
N LYS A 362 -20.78 -13.24 6.37
CA LYS A 362 -21.33 -12.57 5.19
C LYS A 362 -22.54 -11.78 5.67
N ASN A 363 -22.42 -10.45 5.62
CA ASN A 363 -23.37 -9.57 6.29
C ASN A 363 -24.77 -9.80 5.71
N SER A 364 -25.60 -10.47 6.50
CA SER A 364 -26.93 -10.90 6.11
C SER A 364 -27.98 -9.84 6.44
N ALA A 365 -27.56 -8.66 6.91
CA ALA A 365 -28.33 -7.43 6.74
C ALA A 365 -28.32 -7.07 5.25
N SER A 366 -29.21 -7.70 4.49
CA SER A 366 -29.61 -7.21 3.19
C SER A 366 -30.25 -5.84 3.37
N ILE A 367 -29.43 -4.79 3.22
CA ILE A 367 -29.90 -3.52 2.69
C ILE A 367 -30.40 -3.85 1.29
N LYS A 368 -31.68 -4.22 1.20
CA LYS A 368 -32.34 -4.49 -0.06
C LYS A 368 -32.21 -3.22 -0.89
N ILE A 369 -31.79 -3.37 -2.14
CA ILE A 369 -31.65 -2.23 -3.03
C ILE A 369 -33.07 -1.76 -3.36
N ASN A 370 -33.48 -0.67 -2.74
CA ASN A 370 -34.80 -0.10 -2.92
C ASN A 370 -34.86 0.57 -4.29
N LEU A 371 -35.43 -0.16 -5.25
CA LEU A 371 -35.53 0.22 -6.64
C LEU A 371 -36.23 1.58 -6.81
N SER A 372 -37.24 1.83 -5.98
CA SER A 372 -38.03 3.07 -5.98
C SER A 372 -37.27 4.32 -5.53
N THR A 373 -36.09 4.17 -4.91
CA THR A 373 -35.20 5.30 -4.54
C THR A 373 -33.82 5.24 -5.20
N TYR A 374 -33.53 4.21 -5.99
CA TYR A 374 -32.23 4.04 -6.65
C TYR A 374 -32.10 4.95 -7.88
N ASN A 375 -31.23 5.95 -7.79
CA ASN A 375 -30.99 6.88 -8.90
C ASN A 375 -30.04 6.27 -9.95
N LEU A 376 -30.64 5.68 -11.00
CA LEU A 376 -29.91 5.18 -12.17
C LEU A 376 -29.27 6.33 -12.97
N ASP A 377 -28.07 6.10 -13.49
CA ASP A 377 -27.44 6.99 -14.47
C ASP A 377 -28.06 6.81 -15.87
N GLU A 378 -27.90 7.82 -16.73
CA GLU A 378 -28.49 7.82 -18.08
C GLU A 378 -27.98 6.70 -18.99
N LYS A 379 -26.73 6.25 -18.84
CA LYS A 379 -26.20 5.14 -19.67
C LYS A 379 -26.88 3.83 -19.25
N THR A 380 -27.03 3.59 -17.95
CA THR A 380 -27.74 2.42 -17.43
C THR A 380 -29.23 2.46 -17.79
N LYS A 381 -29.89 3.62 -17.75
CA LYS A 381 -31.28 3.76 -18.23
C LYS A 381 -31.42 3.43 -19.72
N MET A 382 -30.52 3.93 -20.57
CA MET A 382 -30.53 3.61 -22.00
C MET A 382 -30.31 2.10 -22.24
N SER A 383 -29.32 1.49 -21.57
CA SER A 383 -29.04 0.05 -21.68
C SER A 383 -30.20 -0.83 -21.18
N LEU A 384 -30.99 -0.37 -20.20
CA LEU A 384 -32.23 -1.03 -19.81
C LEU A 384 -33.33 -0.85 -20.86
N LEU A 385 -33.50 0.36 -21.41
CA LEU A 385 -34.51 0.67 -22.44
C LEU A 385 -34.22 0.03 -23.82
N GLU A 386 -33.01 -0.50 -24.04
CA GLU A 386 -32.68 -1.26 -25.24
C GLU A 386 -33.47 -2.58 -25.33
N SER A 387 -33.84 -3.21 -24.20
CA SER A 387 -34.61 -4.47 -24.21
C SER A 387 -36.06 -4.32 -24.68
N LEU A 388 -36.61 -3.09 -24.71
CA LEU A 388 -37.92 -2.84 -25.34
C LEU A 388 -37.98 -3.28 -26.81
N ASN A 389 -36.83 -3.28 -27.49
CA ASN A 389 -36.71 -3.56 -28.91
C ASN A 389 -36.38 -5.03 -29.20
N GLU A 390 -36.20 -5.87 -28.18
CA GLU A 390 -35.93 -7.30 -28.33
C GLU A 390 -37.21 -8.08 -28.69
N GLN A 391 -37.07 -9.18 -29.41
CA GLN A 391 -38.17 -10.08 -29.75
C GLN A 391 -38.25 -11.19 -28.70
N ASN A 392 -39.39 -11.29 -28.01
CA ASN A 392 -39.69 -12.40 -27.13
C ASN A 392 -40.52 -13.42 -27.94
N ASP A 393 -39.96 -14.61 -28.15
CA ASP A 393 -40.70 -15.78 -28.60
C ASP A 393 -41.27 -16.53 -27.38
N GLU A 394 -42.34 -17.32 -27.57
CA GLU A 394 -43.16 -17.87 -26.46
C GLU A 394 -42.40 -18.80 -25.48
N GLU A 395 -41.22 -19.31 -25.84
CA GLU A 395 -40.38 -20.15 -24.99
C GLU A 395 -39.25 -19.40 -24.25
N ASN A 396 -38.96 -18.13 -24.55
CA ASN A 396 -37.82 -17.42 -23.93
C ASN A 396 -37.99 -15.89 -23.86
N ASP A 397 -38.07 -15.35 -22.64
CA ASP A 397 -38.13 -13.90 -22.37
C ASP A 397 -36.73 -13.28 -22.41
N SER A 398 -36.20 -13.09 -23.63
CA SER A 398 -34.87 -12.49 -23.85
C SER A 398 -34.74 -11.14 -23.13
N SER A 399 -35.82 -10.35 -23.16
CA SER A 399 -35.88 -9.04 -22.52
C SER A 399 -35.62 -9.12 -21.01
N LYS A 400 -36.08 -10.18 -20.33
CA LYS A 400 -35.80 -10.40 -18.89
C LYS A 400 -34.35 -10.76 -18.63
N THR A 401 -33.74 -11.62 -19.43
CA THR A 401 -32.32 -11.95 -19.29
C THR A 401 -31.42 -10.74 -19.58
N SER A 402 -31.73 -9.92 -20.59
CA SER A 402 -31.01 -8.68 -20.90
C SER A 402 -31.10 -7.64 -19.77
N VAL A 403 -32.28 -7.48 -19.16
CA VAL A 403 -32.47 -6.66 -17.95
C VAL A 403 -31.69 -7.24 -16.77
N TRP A 404 -31.72 -8.57 -16.54
CA TRP A 404 -30.97 -9.22 -15.47
C TRP A 404 -29.46 -9.01 -15.61
N PHE A 405 -28.88 -9.21 -16.80
CA PHE A 405 -27.46 -8.94 -17.06
C PHE A 405 -27.09 -7.50 -16.72
N THR A 406 -27.94 -6.54 -17.09
CA THR A 406 -27.72 -5.11 -16.84
C THR A 406 -27.75 -4.78 -15.34
N LEU A 407 -28.75 -5.27 -14.60
CA LEU A 407 -28.89 -5.07 -13.16
C LEU A 407 -27.81 -5.82 -12.35
N ASN A 408 -27.44 -7.04 -12.75
CA ASN A 408 -26.41 -7.84 -12.09
C ASN A 408 -25.00 -7.22 -12.30
N SER A 409 -24.73 -6.66 -13.49
CA SER A 409 -23.52 -5.87 -13.78
C SER A 409 -23.45 -4.58 -12.95
N LEU A 410 -24.57 -3.86 -12.84
CA LEU A 410 -24.70 -2.63 -12.03
C LEU A 410 -24.43 -2.91 -10.54
N PHE A 411 -25.13 -3.91 -9.98
CA PHE A 411 -25.11 -4.17 -8.54
C PHE A 411 -23.97 -5.09 -8.08
N LYS A 412 -23.34 -5.86 -8.99
CA LYS A 412 -22.17 -6.75 -8.75
C LYS A 412 -22.33 -7.81 -7.66
N ASN A 413 -23.55 -8.02 -7.17
CA ASN A 413 -23.81 -8.76 -5.93
C ASN A 413 -24.31 -10.20 -6.15
N GLY A 414 -24.41 -10.67 -7.39
CA GLY A 414 -24.94 -12.00 -7.73
C GLY A 414 -26.47 -12.01 -7.65
N LEU A 415 -27.12 -11.11 -8.37
CA LEU A 415 -28.58 -11.08 -8.54
C LEU A 415 -29.03 -12.36 -9.26
N GLU A 416 -30.20 -12.91 -8.91
CA GLU A 416 -30.82 -14.02 -9.65
C GLU A 416 -31.98 -13.49 -10.52
N GLU A 417 -32.35 -14.18 -11.61
CA GLU A 417 -33.52 -13.80 -12.45
C GLU A 417 -34.86 -13.92 -11.70
N THR A 418 -34.83 -14.54 -10.52
CA THR A 418 -35.92 -14.70 -9.54
C THR A 418 -35.97 -13.59 -8.49
N ASP A 419 -35.02 -12.66 -8.45
CA ASP A 419 -35.05 -11.50 -7.54
C ASP A 419 -36.00 -10.38 -8.03
N PHE A 420 -36.41 -10.40 -9.30
CA PHE A 420 -37.32 -9.41 -9.86
C PHE A 420 -38.31 -9.98 -10.88
N ASP A 421 -39.45 -9.31 -10.96
CA ASP A 421 -40.47 -9.47 -11.98
C ASP A 421 -40.40 -8.31 -12.97
N LEU A 422 -40.62 -8.61 -14.24
CA LEU A 422 -40.48 -7.68 -15.35
C LEU A 422 -41.82 -7.52 -16.08
N GLU A 423 -42.24 -6.28 -16.26
CA GLU A 423 -43.43 -5.91 -17.04
C GLU A 423 -43.00 -4.96 -18.15
N ILE A 424 -43.24 -5.34 -19.40
CA ILE A 424 -42.90 -4.54 -20.59
C ILE A 424 -44.19 -4.19 -21.33
N ASP A 425 -44.52 -2.91 -21.36
CA ASP A 425 -45.55 -2.36 -22.24
C ASP A 425 -44.87 -1.77 -23.48
N LYS A 426 -44.89 -2.53 -24.58
CA LYS A 426 -44.33 -2.09 -25.87
C LYS A 426 -45.16 -1.00 -26.56
N ASN A 427 -46.42 -0.77 -26.15
CA ASN A 427 -47.28 0.27 -26.71
C ASN A 427 -47.01 1.63 -26.07
N ASN A 428 -46.89 1.67 -24.74
CA ASN A 428 -46.52 2.89 -24.00
C ASN A 428 -44.99 3.08 -23.89
N GLY A 429 -44.20 2.08 -24.32
CA GLY A 429 -42.73 2.13 -24.30
C GLY A 429 -42.16 2.12 -22.88
N THR A 430 -42.79 1.41 -21.94
CA THR A 430 -42.37 1.40 -20.52
C THR A 430 -41.88 0.03 -20.08
N ILE A 431 -40.76 0.02 -19.35
CA ILE A 431 -40.28 -1.13 -18.58
C ILE A 431 -40.58 -0.85 -17.10
N THR A 432 -41.29 -1.75 -16.43
CA THR A 432 -41.40 -1.78 -14.97
C THR A 432 -40.67 -2.99 -14.42
N ILE A 433 -39.71 -2.73 -13.52
CA ILE A 433 -38.96 -3.76 -12.79
C ILE A 433 -39.40 -3.69 -11.33
N THR A 434 -40.00 -4.78 -10.85
CA THR A 434 -40.52 -4.91 -9.49
C THR A 434 -39.71 -5.96 -8.75
N ALA A 435 -39.28 -5.66 -7.53
CA ALA A 435 -38.61 -6.66 -6.69
C ALA A 435 -39.60 -7.79 -6.35
N SER A 436 -39.23 -9.03 -6.66
CA SER A 436 -40.08 -10.19 -6.39
C SER A 436 -40.28 -10.35 -4.88
N LYS A 437 -41.46 -10.81 -4.49
CA LYS A 437 -41.90 -10.84 -3.07
C LYS A 437 -40.90 -11.53 -2.14
N ASP A 438 -40.29 -12.62 -2.61
CA ASP A 438 -39.34 -13.44 -1.86
C ASP A 438 -37.87 -13.08 -2.12
N SER A 439 -37.59 -12.01 -2.91
CA SER A 439 -36.25 -11.50 -3.15
C SER A 439 -35.56 -11.16 -1.83
N LYS A 440 -34.29 -11.57 -1.72
CA LYS A 440 -33.43 -11.26 -0.57
C LYS A 440 -32.54 -10.04 -0.83
N ARG A 441 -32.63 -9.44 -2.02
CA ARG A 441 -31.67 -8.45 -2.54
C ARG A 441 -32.30 -7.15 -3.01
N LEU A 442 -33.53 -7.17 -3.52
CA LEU A 442 -34.26 -6.01 -4.03
C LEU A 442 -35.51 -5.73 -3.19
N GLU A 443 -35.95 -4.47 -3.18
CA GLU A 443 -37.29 -4.08 -2.72
C GLU A 443 -37.87 -2.93 -3.55
N GLY A 444 -39.19 -2.74 -3.46
CA GLY A 444 -39.89 -1.70 -4.20
C GLY A 444 -39.95 -2.00 -5.70
N LYS A 445 -40.11 -0.94 -6.51
CA LYS A 445 -40.13 -1.05 -7.97
C LYS A 445 -39.66 0.25 -8.62
N PHE A 446 -39.20 0.17 -9.86
CA PHE A 446 -39.00 1.34 -10.71
C PHE A 446 -39.60 1.12 -12.10
N THR A 447 -40.06 2.21 -12.70
CA THR A 447 -40.57 2.23 -14.08
C THR A 447 -39.73 3.20 -14.89
N LEU A 448 -39.10 2.71 -15.95
CA LEU A 448 -38.51 3.56 -17.00
C LEU A 448 -39.51 3.68 -18.13
N SER A 449 -39.91 4.90 -18.45
CA SER A 449 -40.49 5.20 -19.76
C SER A 449 -39.38 5.51 -20.75
N LYS A 450 -39.48 4.93 -21.95
CA LYS A 450 -38.95 5.52 -23.17
C LYS A 450 -39.75 6.80 -23.40
N ASN A 451 -39.33 7.88 -22.73
CA ASN A 451 -39.99 9.17 -22.75
C ASN A 451 -40.34 9.53 -24.21
N PRO A 452 -41.61 9.82 -24.57
CA PRO A 452 -42.07 9.73 -25.95
C PRO A 452 -41.51 10.85 -26.83
N GLY A 453 -40.27 10.68 -27.28
CA GLY A 453 -39.58 11.41 -28.35
C GLY A 453 -40.17 11.16 -29.73
N ASN A 454 -41.51 11.14 -29.82
CA ASN A 454 -42.27 11.05 -31.06
C ASN A 454 -42.23 12.38 -31.86
N ALA A 455 -41.26 13.25 -31.57
CA ALA A 455 -40.89 14.31 -32.49
C ALA A 455 -40.09 13.73 -33.67
N VAL A 456 -39.12 12.83 -33.47
CA VAL A 456 -38.25 12.37 -34.57
C VAL A 456 -38.98 11.43 -35.54
N GLN A 457 -39.48 11.97 -36.66
CA GLN A 457 -39.98 11.19 -37.81
C GLN A 457 -39.06 11.40 -39.02
N ASN A 458 -38.65 10.31 -39.66
CA ASN A 458 -37.73 10.32 -40.82
C ASN A 458 -36.44 11.14 -40.60
N GLY A 459 -35.93 11.18 -39.37
CA GLY A 459 -34.73 11.92 -38.98
C GLY A 459 -34.95 13.43 -38.72
N LYS A 460 -36.18 13.94 -38.78
CA LYS A 460 -36.52 15.33 -38.43
C LYS A 460 -37.35 15.39 -37.15
N VAL A 461 -37.06 16.35 -36.27
CA VAL A 461 -37.84 16.67 -35.06
C VAL A 461 -39.12 17.42 -35.47
N ASP A 462 -40.26 16.76 -35.34
CA ASP A 462 -41.58 17.36 -35.55
C ASP A 462 -41.97 18.27 -34.39
N LEU A 463 -41.87 19.56 -34.66
CA LEU A 463 -42.23 20.67 -33.80
C LEU A 463 -43.68 20.60 -33.28
N SER A 464 -44.60 19.98 -34.02
CA SER A 464 -46.01 19.84 -33.61
C SER A 464 -46.23 18.76 -32.55
N LYS A 465 -45.25 17.86 -32.34
CA LYS A 465 -45.29 16.77 -31.36
C LYS A 465 -44.38 17.02 -30.15
N LEU A 466 -43.62 18.12 -30.16
CA LEU A 466 -42.67 18.48 -29.12
C LEU A 466 -43.39 18.89 -27.83
N LYS A 467 -43.13 18.17 -26.73
CA LYS A 467 -43.64 18.51 -25.40
C LYS A 467 -42.63 19.37 -24.65
N LEU A 468 -43.01 20.62 -24.40
CA LEU A 468 -42.23 21.58 -23.59
C LEU A 468 -42.72 21.58 -22.14
N ASP A 469 -41.81 21.78 -21.20
CA ASP A 469 -42.13 22.02 -19.78
C ASP A 469 -42.56 23.48 -19.53
N GLU A 470 -43.28 23.71 -18.42
CA GLU A 470 -43.87 25.02 -18.14
C GLU A 470 -42.82 26.09 -17.78
N SER A 471 -41.67 25.69 -17.26
CA SER A 471 -40.50 26.56 -17.04
C SER A 471 -39.94 27.07 -18.36
N PHE A 472 -39.65 26.18 -19.32
CA PHE A 472 -39.17 26.55 -20.65
C PHE A 472 -40.20 27.38 -21.42
N VAL A 473 -41.49 27.04 -21.37
CA VAL A 473 -42.55 27.84 -22.02
C VAL A 473 -42.58 29.27 -21.47
N LYS A 474 -42.42 29.44 -20.15
CA LYS A 474 -42.34 30.75 -19.52
C LYS A 474 -41.07 31.50 -19.93
N GLU A 475 -39.90 30.87 -19.77
CA GLU A 475 -38.59 31.43 -20.11
C GLU A 475 -38.52 31.85 -21.59
N PHE A 476 -39.08 31.05 -22.50
CA PHE A 476 -39.16 31.38 -23.92
C PHE A 476 -40.00 32.64 -24.16
N LEU A 477 -41.20 32.73 -23.57
CA LEU A 477 -42.12 33.86 -23.80
C LEU A 477 -41.70 35.16 -23.09
N GLU A 478 -40.73 35.09 -22.18
CA GLU A 478 -40.08 36.23 -21.54
C GLU A 478 -38.75 36.62 -22.23
N GLU A 479 -37.91 35.66 -22.68
CA GLU A 479 -36.63 35.93 -23.37
C GLU A 479 -36.75 36.14 -24.90
N PHE A 480 -37.90 35.89 -25.53
CA PHE A 480 -38.02 35.96 -27.00
C PHE A 480 -38.03 37.41 -27.53
N GLU A 481 -37.01 37.75 -28.31
CA GLU A 481 -36.94 38.96 -29.14
C GLU A 481 -37.59 38.72 -30.52
N ASP A 482 -38.43 39.65 -30.98
CA ASP A 482 -39.17 39.59 -32.26
C ASP A 482 -38.55 40.51 -33.35
N GLY A 483 -39.16 40.57 -34.54
CA GLY A 483 -38.73 41.42 -35.64
C GLY A 483 -37.48 40.88 -36.34
N ASN A 484 -36.51 41.75 -36.64
CA ASN A 484 -35.31 41.40 -37.42
C ASN A 484 -34.43 40.30 -36.79
N PHE A 485 -34.61 39.99 -35.50
CA PHE A 485 -33.87 38.96 -34.78
C PHE A 485 -34.70 37.71 -34.42
N ALA A 486 -36.00 37.66 -34.78
CA ALA A 486 -36.93 36.60 -34.38
C ALA A 486 -36.39 35.18 -34.63
N SER A 487 -35.80 34.90 -35.79
CA SER A 487 -35.26 33.57 -36.12
C SER A 487 -33.97 33.23 -35.36
N LEU A 488 -33.16 34.22 -34.99
CA LEU A 488 -31.96 34.02 -34.16
C LEU A 488 -32.35 33.82 -32.69
N SER A 489 -33.32 34.59 -32.21
CA SER A 489 -33.96 34.48 -30.89
C SER A 489 -34.59 33.10 -30.69
N ALA A 490 -35.48 32.67 -31.59
CA ALA A 490 -36.11 31.37 -31.55
C ALA A 490 -35.09 30.22 -31.56
N VAL A 491 -34.06 30.28 -32.41
CA VAL A 491 -32.99 29.26 -32.47
C VAL A 491 -32.17 29.22 -31.18
N LYS A 492 -31.77 30.38 -30.63
CA LYS A 492 -31.03 30.47 -29.36
C LYS A 492 -31.80 29.80 -28.22
N LEU A 493 -33.11 30.01 -28.16
CA LEU A 493 -33.98 29.47 -27.11
C LEU A 493 -34.30 27.99 -27.34
N LEU A 494 -34.73 27.59 -28.54
CA LEU A 494 -35.01 26.19 -28.88
C LEU A 494 -33.80 25.27 -28.68
N LYS A 495 -32.57 25.76 -28.81
CA LYS A 495 -31.34 25.00 -28.51
C LYS A 495 -31.16 24.60 -27.05
N LYS A 496 -31.93 25.18 -26.11
CA LYS A 496 -31.99 24.68 -24.72
C LYS A 496 -32.76 23.35 -24.64
N VAL A 497 -33.58 23.01 -25.64
CA VAL A 497 -34.31 21.75 -25.74
C VAL A 497 -33.42 20.68 -26.38
N LYS A 498 -33.36 19.50 -25.74
CA LYS A 498 -32.69 18.30 -26.26
C LYS A 498 -33.27 17.92 -27.64
N GLU A 499 -32.43 17.39 -28.53
CA GLU A 499 -32.73 17.09 -29.96
C GLU A 499 -32.74 18.33 -30.89
N LEU A 500 -32.80 19.56 -30.38
CA LEU A 500 -32.80 20.80 -31.18
C LEU A 500 -31.45 21.54 -31.18
N GLU A 501 -30.38 20.99 -30.58
CA GLU A 501 -29.10 21.68 -30.35
C GLU A 501 -28.41 22.14 -31.66
N LYS A 502 -28.72 21.46 -32.76
CA LYS A 502 -28.09 21.64 -34.07
C LYS A 502 -28.83 22.58 -35.04
N ILE A 503 -30.06 23.01 -34.73
CA ILE A 503 -30.86 23.81 -35.68
C ILE A 503 -30.21 25.17 -35.99
N THR A 504 -30.61 25.77 -37.10
CA THR A 504 -30.13 27.07 -37.58
C THR A 504 -31.31 27.99 -37.91
N LYS A 505 -31.04 29.28 -38.14
CA LYS A 505 -32.08 30.22 -38.58
C LYS A 505 -32.73 29.82 -39.92
N ASP A 506 -31.99 29.09 -40.76
CA ASP A 506 -32.40 28.68 -42.10
C ASP A 506 -33.30 27.41 -42.06
N ASP A 507 -33.39 26.76 -40.89
CA ASP A 507 -34.34 25.69 -40.61
C ASP A 507 -35.76 26.22 -40.26
N ILE A 508 -35.94 27.53 -40.05
CA ILE A 508 -37.23 28.15 -39.72
C ILE A 508 -37.80 28.89 -40.93
N GLU A 509 -39.06 28.64 -41.28
CA GLU A 509 -39.75 29.32 -42.39
C GLU A 509 -40.38 30.65 -41.97
N LYS A 510 -41.05 30.62 -40.81
CA LYS A 510 -41.91 31.71 -40.34
C LYS A 510 -42.01 31.67 -38.82
N ILE A 511 -42.06 32.86 -38.22
CA ILE A 511 -42.46 33.05 -36.82
C ILE A 511 -43.62 34.05 -36.80
N GLU A 512 -44.58 33.81 -35.92
CA GLU A 512 -45.71 34.69 -35.63
C GLU A 512 -45.83 34.87 -34.12
N ALA A 513 -45.86 36.10 -33.62
CA ALA A 513 -45.80 36.40 -32.21
C ALA A 513 -46.99 37.28 -31.76
N GLU A 514 -47.77 36.81 -30.79
CA GLU A 514 -48.83 37.57 -30.13
C GLU A 514 -48.26 38.22 -28.86
N LYS A 515 -48.28 39.55 -28.79
CA LYS A 515 -47.85 40.30 -27.60
C LYS A 515 -48.93 40.27 -26.50
N ASP A 516 -48.50 40.02 -25.27
CA ASP A 516 -49.31 40.06 -24.04
C ASP A 516 -49.26 41.46 -23.40
N GLY A 517 -48.13 42.13 -23.55
CA GLY A 517 -47.86 43.47 -23.00
C GLY A 517 -46.36 43.78 -23.03
N THR A 518 -45.94 44.76 -22.23
CA THR A 518 -44.53 45.14 -22.08
C THR A 518 -44.16 45.29 -20.60
N THR A 519 -43.00 44.79 -20.20
CA THR A 519 -42.37 45.11 -18.92
C THR A 519 -41.25 46.14 -19.09
N SER A 520 -40.91 46.84 -18.02
CA SER A 520 -39.76 47.76 -18.00
C SER A 520 -38.84 47.38 -16.86
N ALA A 521 -37.58 47.09 -17.19
CA ALA A 521 -36.53 46.76 -16.24
C ALA A 521 -35.26 47.55 -16.60
N ASN A 522 -34.66 48.21 -15.61
CA ASN A 522 -33.45 49.03 -15.79
C ASN A 522 -33.54 50.09 -16.93
N GLY A 523 -34.74 50.58 -17.24
CA GLY A 523 -34.99 51.56 -18.30
C GLY A 523 -35.11 50.99 -19.72
N LEU A 524 -34.98 49.68 -19.89
CA LEU A 524 -35.29 48.97 -21.14
C LEU A 524 -36.73 48.46 -21.10
N VAL A 525 -37.47 48.69 -22.19
CA VAL A 525 -38.82 48.14 -22.40
C VAL A 525 -38.69 46.83 -23.16
N GLN A 526 -39.21 45.75 -22.58
CA GLN A 526 -39.18 44.41 -23.12
C GLN A 526 -40.61 43.95 -23.40
N ASP A 527 -40.87 43.50 -24.62
CA ASP A 527 -42.15 42.87 -24.97
C ASP A 527 -42.27 41.51 -24.24
N ILE A 528 -43.44 41.23 -23.68
CA ILE A 528 -43.80 39.90 -23.19
C ILE A 528 -44.79 39.29 -24.17
N TYR A 529 -44.56 38.04 -24.54
CA TYR A 529 -45.39 37.34 -25.49
C TYR A 529 -46.42 36.44 -24.81
N LYS A 530 -47.62 36.42 -25.37
CA LYS A 530 -48.72 35.53 -24.97
C LYS A 530 -48.57 34.19 -25.66
N LYS A 531 -48.17 34.25 -26.93
CA LYS A 531 -47.97 33.13 -27.84
C LYS A 531 -46.87 33.43 -28.85
N VAL A 532 -46.01 32.47 -29.14
CA VAL A 532 -45.08 32.48 -30.28
C VAL A 532 -45.26 31.18 -31.06
N THR A 533 -45.54 31.29 -32.35
CA THR A 533 -45.77 30.17 -33.26
C THR A 533 -44.59 30.09 -34.24
N ILE A 534 -43.95 28.92 -34.35
CA ILE A 534 -42.72 28.70 -35.10
C ILE A 534 -42.96 27.60 -36.12
N LYS A 535 -42.84 27.93 -37.41
CA LYS A 535 -43.00 26.98 -38.52
C LYS A 535 -41.62 26.54 -39.04
N ALA A 536 -41.38 25.23 -39.09
CA ALA A 536 -40.17 24.68 -39.69
C ALA A 536 -40.15 24.88 -41.22
N SER A 537 -38.98 25.18 -41.76
CA SER A 537 -38.71 25.27 -43.20
C SER A 537 -38.92 23.93 -43.90
N ALA A 538 -39.63 23.94 -45.02
CA ALA A 538 -39.78 22.77 -45.89
C ALA A 538 -38.43 22.19 -46.36
N SER A 539 -37.38 23.02 -46.45
CA SER A 539 -36.01 22.60 -46.80
C SER A 539 -35.18 22.12 -45.60
N SER A 540 -35.64 22.30 -44.35
CA SER A 540 -34.91 21.84 -43.17
C SER A 540 -34.67 20.33 -43.22
N LYS A 541 -33.48 19.89 -42.80
CA LYS A 541 -33.14 18.48 -42.60
C LYS A 541 -33.22 18.05 -41.14
N LEU A 542 -33.56 18.98 -40.23
CA LEU A 542 -33.50 18.79 -38.78
C LEU A 542 -34.86 18.91 -38.11
N ILE A 543 -35.75 19.76 -38.61
CA ILE A 543 -37.09 20.01 -38.05
C ILE A 543 -38.20 19.94 -39.11
N SER A 544 -39.43 19.73 -38.66
CA SER A 544 -40.65 19.75 -39.47
C SER A 544 -41.86 20.20 -38.64
N GLY A 545 -42.98 20.55 -39.28
CA GLY A 545 -44.21 20.93 -38.59
C GLY A 545 -44.19 22.35 -38.02
N THR A 546 -45.10 22.60 -37.07
CA THR A 546 -45.29 23.91 -36.43
C THR A 546 -45.43 23.73 -34.92
N LEU A 547 -44.64 24.47 -34.15
CA LEU A 547 -44.72 24.55 -32.68
C LEU A 547 -45.48 25.81 -32.29
N ALA A 548 -46.44 25.69 -31.37
CA ALA A 548 -47.06 26.83 -30.70
C ALA A 548 -46.62 26.84 -29.23
N ILE A 549 -45.93 27.90 -28.82
CA ILE A 549 -45.51 28.15 -27.44
C ILE A 549 -46.47 29.20 -26.88
N GLU A 550 -47.34 28.84 -25.94
CA GLU A 550 -48.35 29.75 -25.39
C GLU A 550 -48.55 29.55 -23.89
N LYS A 551 -48.90 30.63 -23.17
CA LYS A 551 -49.28 30.55 -21.76
C LYS A 551 -50.60 29.80 -21.63
N LYS A 552 -50.58 28.61 -21.03
CA LYS A 552 -51.81 27.91 -20.64
C LYS A 552 -52.56 28.75 -19.61
N VAL A 553 -53.77 29.16 -19.96
CA VAL A 553 -54.76 29.66 -18.98
C VAL A 553 -55.20 28.46 -18.13
N LYS A 554 -55.33 28.66 -16.81
CA LYS A 554 -55.85 27.66 -15.86
C LYS A 554 -57.37 27.69 -15.79
#